data_AF-A0A6P0WQL1-F1
#
_entry.id   AF-A0A6P0WQL1-F1
#
_cell.length_a   1.000
_cell.length_b   1.000
_cell.length_c   1.000
_cell.angle_alpha   90.00
_cell.angle_beta   90.00
_cell.angle_gamma   90.00
#
_symmetry.space_group_name_H-M   'P 1'
#
loop_
_entity.id
_entity.type
_entity.pdbx_description
1 polymer ?
#
loop_
_entity_poly.entity_id
_entity_poly.type
_entity_poly.pdbx_seq_one_letter_code
_entity_poly.pdbx_strand_id
1 'polypeptide(L)'
;MPRPSLSRNASQRRGKTLAKKTVGAAKSATKTASNLVDKAKSTVQKATSDVDNPALEFTSPSEVEGQLPQFNSEQYKVSDPLKPSEAIPQVTQAEFVSASRIYEGGMRALQLTGKAFDLANQRFQVEGKKAKAFGAGVQAATAFEKVKGDLSDYQIQLQTNQQKSTELGTAKLRTTTAQSIAEETAKEMNEKLAQAQASAELAALQTQEKQTKLAEFKLLLTPQVTKQ
;
A
#
# COMPACT_ATOMS: atom_id res chain seq x y z
N MET A 1 -28.25 -17.57 -9.80
CA MET A 1 -27.64 -16.23 -9.65
C MET A 1 -26.24 -16.38 -9.05
N PRO A 2 -25.15 -16.23 -9.82
CA PRO A 2 -23.80 -16.36 -9.29
C PRO A 2 -23.44 -15.12 -8.47
N ARG A 3 -22.95 -15.31 -7.23
CA ARG A 3 -22.59 -14.23 -6.31
C ARG A 3 -21.21 -13.66 -6.68
N PRO A 4 -21.05 -12.33 -6.81
CA PRO A 4 -19.74 -11.74 -7.06
C PRO A 4 -18.89 -11.80 -5.79
N SER A 5 -17.72 -12.44 -5.88
CA SER A 5 -16.76 -12.57 -4.78
C SER A 5 -16.16 -11.21 -4.40
N LEU A 6 -16.69 -10.58 -3.36
CA LEU A 6 -16.21 -9.31 -2.81
C LEU A 6 -14.72 -9.35 -2.37
N SER A 7 -14.18 -10.54 -2.08
CA SER A 7 -12.77 -10.71 -1.67
C SER A 7 -11.76 -10.54 -2.81
N ARG A 8 -12.12 -10.87 -4.06
CA ARG A 8 -11.21 -10.68 -5.21
C ARG A 8 -11.07 -9.20 -5.59
N ASN A 9 -12.16 -8.44 -5.54
CA ASN A 9 -12.14 -7.02 -5.90
C ASN A 9 -11.41 -6.15 -4.86
N ALA A 10 -11.50 -6.50 -3.57
CA ALA A 10 -10.76 -5.79 -2.51
C ALA A 10 -9.23 -6.02 -2.60
N SER A 11 -8.81 -7.25 -2.91
CA SER A 11 -7.40 -7.60 -3.09
C SER A 11 -6.79 -6.95 -4.33
N GLN A 12 -7.52 -6.90 -5.44
CA GLN A 12 -7.07 -6.23 -6.67
C GLN A 12 -6.98 -4.70 -6.55
N ARG A 13 -7.84 -4.05 -5.76
CA ARG A 13 -7.76 -2.58 -5.50
C ARG A 13 -6.57 -2.21 -4.63
N ARG A 14 -6.18 -3.06 -3.66
CA ARG A 14 -4.98 -2.84 -2.82
C ARG A 14 -3.67 -3.18 -3.53
N GLY A 15 -3.67 -4.16 -4.45
CA GLY A 15 -2.51 -4.45 -5.30
C GLY A 15 -2.17 -3.30 -6.27
N LYS A 16 -3.19 -2.63 -6.84
CA LYS A 16 -2.97 -1.51 -7.77
C LYS A 16 -2.47 -0.23 -7.11
N THR A 17 -2.80 0.03 -5.84
CA THR A 17 -2.29 1.20 -5.10
C THR A 17 -0.85 1.01 -4.61
N LEU A 18 -0.44 -0.22 -4.29
CA LEU A 18 0.96 -0.54 -3.95
C LEU A 18 1.87 -0.63 -5.19
N ALA A 19 1.34 -1.09 -6.33
CA ALA A 19 2.07 -1.07 -7.60
C ALA A 19 2.29 0.37 -8.13
N LYS A 20 1.33 1.29 -7.94
CA LYS A 20 1.53 2.71 -8.33
C LYS A 20 2.57 3.43 -7.46
N LYS A 21 2.78 3.01 -6.21
CA LYS A 21 3.78 3.60 -5.30
C LYS A 21 5.19 3.03 -5.50
N THR A 22 5.32 1.86 -6.14
CA THR A 22 6.62 1.24 -6.48
C THR A 22 7.08 1.57 -7.90
N VAL A 23 6.17 1.89 -8.83
CA VAL A 23 6.55 2.36 -10.18
C VAL A 23 6.92 3.85 -10.20
N GLY A 24 6.46 4.65 -9.23
CA GLY A 24 6.86 6.06 -9.08
C GLY A 24 8.27 6.29 -8.55
N ALA A 25 8.87 5.29 -7.90
CA ALA A 25 10.24 5.37 -7.35
C ALA A 25 11.30 4.68 -8.24
N ALA A 26 10.88 3.93 -9.26
CA ALA A 26 11.76 3.19 -10.16
C ALA A 26 12.00 3.90 -11.51
N LYS A 27 11.59 5.17 -11.66
CA LYS A 27 11.81 5.97 -12.89
C LYS A 27 12.77 7.16 -12.73
N SER A 28 13.48 7.24 -11.60
CA SER A 28 14.43 8.33 -11.32
C SER A 28 15.89 7.87 -11.14
N ALA A 29 16.20 6.61 -11.48
CA ALA A 29 17.55 6.06 -11.33
C ALA A 29 18.13 5.58 -12.67
N THR A 30 18.07 6.41 -13.72
CA THR A 30 18.87 6.22 -14.95
C THR A 30 18.96 7.54 -15.69
N LYS A 31 20.01 8.34 -15.45
CA LYS A 31 20.57 9.38 -16.36
C LYS A 31 21.65 10.24 -15.66
N THR A 32 22.78 9.64 -15.30
CA THR A 32 24.00 10.44 -15.04
C THR A 32 25.27 9.64 -15.33
N ALA A 33 25.48 9.28 -16.59
CA ALA A 33 26.78 8.82 -17.10
C ALA A 33 26.84 9.02 -18.62
N SER A 34 26.82 10.28 -19.08
CA SER A 34 27.06 10.63 -20.50
C SER A 34 27.10 12.16 -20.69
N ASN A 35 28.06 12.88 -20.09
CA ASN A 35 28.24 14.32 -20.37
C ASN A 35 29.69 14.78 -20.15
N LEU A 36 30.67 14.01 -20.63
CA LEU A 36 32.10 14.40 -20.54
C LEU A 36 32.85 14.41 -21.88
N VAL A 37 32.17 14.22 -23.02
CA VAL A 37 32.87 14.06 -24.33
C VAL A 37 32.48 15.11 -25.39
N ASP A 38 31.49 15.99 -25.16
CA ASP A 38 31.04 16.93 -26.21
C ASP A 38 31.50 18.39 -26.06
N LYS A 39 32.46 18.70 -25.17
CA LYS A 39 32.99 20.07 -25.02
C LYS A 39 34.32 20.32 -25.74
N ALA A 40 34.75 19.44 -26.64
CA ALA A 40 36.05 19.54 -27.32
C ALA A 40 35.98 19.82 -28.84
N LYS A 41 34.81 20.19 -29.41
CA LYS A 41 34.66 20.37 -30.87
C LYS A 41 34.04 21.69 -31.35
N SER A 42 33.95 22.72 -30.50
CA SER A 42 33.35 24.01 -30.87
C SER A 42 34.26 25.22 -30.60
N THR A 43 35.55 25.14 -30.93
CA THR A 43 36.44 26.32 -30.87
C THR A 43 37.42 26.38 -32.05
N VAL A 44 36.99 25.89 -33.21
CA VAL A 44 37.66 26.19 -34.47
C VAL A 44 36.58 26.68 -35.43
N GLN A 45 36.28 27.97 -35.39
CA GLN A 45 35.99 28.79 -36.57
C GLN A 45 35.54 30.20 -36.18
N LYS A 46 36.22 31.18 -36.79
CA LYS A 46 35.81 32.57 -37.03
C LYS A 46 36.15 33.59 -35.92
N ALA A 47 37.43 33.91 -35.80
CA ALA A 47 37.88 35.23 -35.37
C ALA A 47 38.14 36.07 -36.64
N THR A 48 37.08 36.68 -37.17
CA THR A 48 37.23 37.87 -38.02
C THR A 48 37.56 39.04 -37.10
N SER A 49 38.59 39.79 -37.50
CA SER A 49 39.01 41.14 -37.12
C SER A 49 38.01 42.01 -36.33
N ASP A 50 38.59 42.83 -35.44
CA ASP A 50 38.00 43.91 -34.62
C ASP A 50 37.58 43.52 -33.20
N VAL A 51 38.56 43.52 -32.27
CA VAL A 51 38.35 44.14 -30.94
C VAL A 51 39.70 44.68 -30.45
N ASP A 52 39.78 45.99 -30.42
CA ASP A 52 40.80 46.81 -29.75
C ASP A 52 40.72 46.55 -28.23
N ASN A 53 41.40 45.52 -27.74
CA ASN A 53 41.38 45.11 -26.34
C ASN A 53 42.83 44.99 -25.83
N PRO A 54 43.35 45.98 -25.08
CA PRO A 54 44.76 46.03 -24.64
C PRO A 54 45.13 44.96 -23.60
N ALA A 55 44.21 44.03 -23.28
CA ALA A 55 44.39 42.98 -22.28
C ALA A 55 44.63 41.58 -22.88
N LEU A 56 44.67 41.45 -24.22
CA LEU A 56 45.00 40.20 -24.91
C LEU A 56 46.08 40.46 -25.96
N GLU A 57 47.25 40.90 -25.50
CA GLU A 57 48.46 40.77 -26.30
C GLU A 57 48.77 39.28 -26.45
N PHE A 58 48.70 38.78 -27.68
CA PHE A 58 49.21 37.46 -28.03
C PHE A 58 50.73 37.50 -27.92
N THR A 59 51.27 37.19 -26.75
CA THR A 59 52.71 36.98 -26.59
C THR A 59 53.11 35.76 -27.40
N SER A 60 54.03 35.99 -28.34
CA SER A 60 54.63 34.89 -29.11
C SER A 60 55.48 34.03 -28.16
N PRO A 61 55.60 32.70 -28.38
CA PRO A 61 56.43 31.84 -27.52
C PRO A 61 57.89 32.32 -27.37
N SER A 62 58.40 33.06 -28.36
CA SER A 62 59.70 33.73 -28.36
C SER A 62 59.84 34.88 -27.34
N GLU A 63 58.75 35.54 -26.97
CA GLU A 63 58.76 36.61 -25.95
C GLU A 63 58.73 36.05 -24.52
N VAL A 64 58.22 34.82 -24.35
CA VAL A 64 58.19 34.12 -23.05
C VAL A 64 59.60 33.70 -22.62
N GLU A 65 60.46 33.28 -23.54
CA GLU A 65 61.87 32.94 -23.24
C GLU A 65 62.66 34.14 -22.72
N GLY A 66 62.35 35.36 -23.17
CA GLY A 66 62.98 36.59 -22.68
C GLY A 66 62.46 37.06 -21.31
N GLN A 67 61.26 36.61 -20.92
CA GLN A 67 60.63 36.94 -19.63
C GLN A 67 60.94 35.92 -18.52
N LEU A 68 61.42 34.73 -18.89
CA LEU A 68 61.89 33.75 -17.91
C LEU A 68 63.24 34.21 -17.35
N PRO A 69 63.43 34.20 -16.02
CA PRO A 69 64.74 34.48 -15.44
C PRO A 69 65.75 33.47 -16.00
N GLN A 70 66.79 33.98 -16.67
CA GLN A 70 67.80 33.14 -17.29
C GLN A 70 68.52 32.33 -16.21
N PHE A 71 68.49 31.01 -16.34
CA PHE A 71 69.19 30.11 -15.43
C PHE A 71 70.71 30.20 -15.68
N ASN A 72 71.44 30.76 -14.72
CA ASN A 72 72.90 30.80 -14.76
C ASN A 72 73.47 29.64 -13.92
N SER A 73 74.00 28.62 -14.58
CA SER A 73 74.56 27.43 -13.92
C SER A 73 75.77 27.75 -13.02
N GLU A 74 76.52 28.80 -13.32
CA GLU A 74 77.69 29.20 -12.52
C GLU A 74 77.27 29.83 -11.18
N GLN A 75 76.05 30.33 -11.07
CA GLN A 75 75.50 30.96 -9.87
C GLN A 75 75.16 29.96 -8.76
N TYR A 76 74.99 28.68 -9.12
CA TYR A 76 74.69 27.56 -8.21
C TYR A 76 75.89 26.61 -7.99
N LYS A 77 77.06 26.95 -8.55
CA LYS A 77 78.27 26.15 -8.41
C LYS A 77 78.91 26.41 -7.06
N VAL A 78 78.83 25.44 -6.17
CA VAL A 78 79.45 25.50 -4.85
C VAL A 78 80.94 25.15 -4.99
N SER A 79 81.79 26.17 -5.11
CA SER A 79 83.24 26.01 -5.21
C SER A 79 83.89 25.65 -3.86
N ASP A 80 83.29 26.09 -2.74
CA ASP A 80 83.71 25.76 -1.38
C ASP A 80 82.46 25.39 -0.54
N PRO A 81 82.27 24.10 -0.17
CA PRO A 81 81.11 23.65 0.60
C PRO A 81 81.09 24.13 2.05
N LEU A 82 82.20 24.63 2.59
CA LEU A 82 82.27 25.21 3.94
C LEU A 82 81.97 26.72 3.95
N LYS A 83 81.97 27.37 2.78
CA LYS A 83 81.62 28.78 2.57
C LYS A 83 80.81 28.95 1.28
N PRO A 84 79.52 28.56 1.28
CA PRO A 84 78.68 28.74 0.11
C PRO A 84 78.55 30.24 -0.19
N SER A 85 78.57 30.61 -1.48
CA SER A 85 78.40 31.99 -1.93
C SER A 85 77.09 32.58 -1.39
N GLU A 86 77.13 33.82 -0.90
CA GLU A 86 75.93 34.58 -0.47
C GLU A 86 74.91 34.80 -1.61
N ALA A 87 75.33 34.60 -2.86
CA ALA A 87 74.46 34.64 -4.03
C ALA A 87 73.50 33.44 -4.12
N ILE A 88 73.76 32.36 -3.38
CA ILE A 88 72.84 31.22 -3.28
C ILE A 88 71.89 31.53 -2.11
N PRO A 89 70.56 31.65 -2.35
CA PRO A 89 69.62 31.89 -1.27
C PRO A 89 69.64 30.70 -0.30
N GLN A 90 70.27 30.91 0.86
CA GLN A 90 70.29 29.93 1.95
C GLN A 90 69.05 30.14 2.80
N VAL A 91 68.28 29.06 2.99
CA VAL A 91 67.14 29.07 3.90
C VAL A 91 67.67 29.29 5.30
N THR A 92 67.21 30.35 5.95
CA THR A 92 67.60 30.63 7.33
C THR A 92 67.10 29.52 8.25
N GLN A 93 67.78 29.28 9.38
CA GLN A 93 67.32 28.27 10.35
C GLN A 93 65.87 28.52 10.80
N ALA A 94 65.46 29.79 10.88
CA ALA A 94 64.09 30.18 11.23
C ALA A 94 63.07 29.74 10.17
N GLU A 95 63.40 29.91 8.88
CA GLU A 95 62.55 29.48 7.76
C GLU A 95 62.48 27.96 7.63
N PHE A 96 63.59 27.26 7.90
CA PHE A 96 63.60 25.79 7.91
C PHE A 96 62.70 25.22 9.03
N VAL A 97 62.79 25.79 10.24
CA VAL A 97 61.96 25.39 11.39
C VAL A 97 60.49 25.73 11.14
N SER A 98 60.17 26.87 10.52
CA SER A 98 58.80 27.24 10.21
C SER A 98 58.19 26.30 9.15
N ALA A 99 58.91 26.00 8.07
CA ALA A 99 58.50 25.05 7.05
C ALA A 99 58.27 23.64 7.62
N SER A 100 59.17 23.18 8.50
CA SER A 100 59.05 21.89 9.18
C SER A 100 57.78 21.82 10.05
N ARG A 101 57.46 22.89 10.80
CA ARG A 101 56.24 22.97 11.62
C ARG A 101 54.97 22.98 10.78
N ILE A 102 54.97 23.67 9.63
CA ILE A 102 53.84 23.69 8.70
C ILE A 102 53.60 22.28 8.16
N TYR A 103 54.67 21.59 7.74
CA TYR A 103 54.58 20.22 7.23
C TYR A 103 54.04 19.24 8.29
N GLU A 104 54.60 19.25 9.49
CA GLU A 104 54.11 18.41 10.59
C GLU A 104 52.67 18.74 10.99
N GLY A 105 52.30 20.02 10.97
CA GLY A 105 50.93 20.48 11.21
C GLY A 105 49.97 19.95 10.16
N GLY A 106 50.36 20.00 8.89
CA GLY A 106 49.60 19.44 7.77
C GLY A 106 49.41 17.93 7.88
N MET A 107 50.48 17.19 8.22
CA MET A 107 50.41 15.75 8.43
C MET A 107 49.48 15.37 9.60
N ARG A 108 49.55 16.10 10.71
CA ARG A 108 48.63 15.91 11.84
C ARG A 108 47.17 16.21 11.47
N ALA A 109 46.93 17.28 10.72
CA ALA A 109 45.60 17.63 10.23
C ALA A 109 45.03 16.55 9.29
N LEU A 110 45.86 16.00 8.40
CA LEU A 110 45.45 14.90 7.51
C LEU A 110 45.09 13.62 8.29
N GLN A 111 45.87 13.28 9.31
CA GLN A 111 45.54 12.13 10.17
C GLN A 111 44.27 12.35 11.00
N LEU A 112 44.07 13.56 11.53
CA LEU A 112 42.87 13.94 12.27
C LEU A 112 41.63 13.86 11.39
N THR A 113 41.71 14.37 10.15
CA THR A 113 40.60 14.30 9.19
C THR A 113 40.30 12.85 8.80
N GLY A 114 41.31 12.02 8.54
CA GLY A 114 41.12 10.59 8.30
C GLY A 114 40.39 9.89 9.45
N LYS A 115 40.84 10.09 10.69
CA LYS A 115 40.17 9.54 11.89
C LYS A 115 38.75 10.08 12.08
N ALA A 116 38.51 11.36 11.73
CA ALA A 116 37.19 11.95 11.79
C ALA A 116 36.24 11.33 10.76
N PHE A 117 36.71 11.03 9.54
CA PHE A 117 35.94 10.30 8.53
C PHE A 117 35.62 8.87 8.96
N ASP A 118 36.58 8.17 9.56
CA ASP A 118 36.34 6.81 10.09
C ASP A 118 35.29 6.83 11.20
N LEU A 119 35.39 7.79 12.13
CA LEU A 119 34.39 7.95 13.18
C LEU A 119 33.00 8.29 12.60
N ALA A 120 32.94 9.20 11.63
CA ALA A 120 31.69 9.56 10.96
C ALA A 120 31.05 8.35 10.26
N ASN A 121 31.85 7.53 9.58
CA ASN A 121 31.38 6.30 8.94
C ASN A 121 30.86 5.29 9.97
N GLN A 122 31.57 5.08 11.09
CA GLN A 122 31.09 4.22 12.17
C GLN A 122 29.75 4.70 12.74
N ARG A 123 29.61 6.01 12.98
CA ARG A 123 28.34 6.59 13.45
C ARG A 123 27.22 6.40 12.43
N PHE A 124 27.48 6.63 11.15
CA PHE A 124 26.51 6.41 10.08
C PHE A 124 26.05 4.95 10.00
N GLN A 125 26.96 3.98 10.14
CA GLN A 125 26.59 2.57 10.17
C GLN A 125 25.73 2.20 11.39
N VAL A 126 26.04 2.74 12.57
CA VAL A 126 25.25 2.52 13.78
C VAL A 126 23.85 3.10 13.64
N GLU A 127 23.73 4.35 13.18
CA GLU A 127 22.43 4.97 12.92
C GLU A 127 21.65 4.24 11.82
N GLY A 128 22.33 3.76 10.77
CA GLY A 128 21.72 2.91 9.76
C GLY A 128 21.17 1.60 10.31
N LYS A 129 21.87 0.95 11.26
CA LYS A 129 21.37 -0.25 11.95
C LYS A 129 20.17 0.08 12.85
N LYS A 130 20.20 1.19 13.59
CA LYS A 130 19.07 1.64 14.42
C LYS A 130 17.83 1.94 13.57
N ALA A 131 17.99 2.64 12.44
CA ALA A 131 16.89 2.94 11.53
C ALA A 131 16.26 1.65 10.95
N LYS A 132 17.08 0.67 10.58
CA LYS A 132 16.58 -0.65 10.13
C LYS A 132 15.84 -1.40 11.24
N ALA A 133 16.37 -1.39 12.46
CA ALA A 133 15.71 -2.02 13.62
C ALA A 133 14.37 -1.34 13.94
N PHE A 134 14.32 0.00 13.89
CA PHE A 134 13.09 0.75 14.06
C PHE A 134 12.07 0.41 12.96
N GLY A 135 12.49 0.37 11.69
CA GLY A 135 11.64 -0.02 10.57
C GLY A 135 11.09 -1.44 10.72
N ALA A 136 11.91 -2.40 11.16
CA ALA A 136 11.47 -3.76 11.45
C ALA A 136 10.45 -3.79 12.62
N GLY A 137 10.68 -2.99 13.66
CA GLY A 137 9.75 -2.83 14.78
C GLY A 137 8.38 -2.30 14.34
N VAL A 138 8.36 -1.28 13.49
CA VAL A 138 7.11 -0.73 12.92
C VAL A 138 6.39 -1.78 12.09
N GLN A 139 7.10 -2.52 11.22
CA GLN A 139 6.49 -3.58 10.42
C GLN A 139 5.90 -4.69 11.29
N ALA A 140 6.60 -5.12 12.34
CA ALA A 140 6.12 -6.12 13.27
C ALA A 140 4.86 -5.63 14.03
N ALA A 141 4.86 -4.38 14.50
CA ALA A 141 3.70 -3.78 15.15
C ALA A 141 2.48 -3.70 14.22
N THR A 142 2.68 -3.27 12.96
CA THR A 142 1.60 -3.23 11.96
C THR A 142 1.07 -4.64 11.64
N ALA A 143 1.94 -5.64 11.56
CA ALA A 143 1.51 -7.03 11.35
C ALA A 143 0.66 -7.53 12.52
N PHE A 144 1.05 -7.22 13.76
CA PHE A 144 0.27 -7.57 14.94
C PHE A 144 -1.10 -6.89 14.97
N GLU A 145 -1.16 -5.60 14.67
CA GLU A 145 -2.43 -4.86 14.56
C GLU A 145 -3.33 -5.43 13.48
N LYS A 146 -2.75 -5.83 12.34
CA LYS A 146 -3.51 -6.47 11.27
C LYS A 146 -4.13 -7.79 11.74
N VAL A 147 -3.35 -8.66 12.38
CA VAL A 147 -3.86 -9.95 12.91
C VAL A 147 -4.95 -9.71 13.95
N LYS A 148 -4.78 -8.71 14.82
CA LYS A 148 -5.80 -8.33 15.80
C LYS A 148 -7.09 -7.85 15.12
N GLY A 149 -6.97 -7.05 14.06
CA GLY A 149 -8.11 -6.62 13.24
C GLY A 149 -8.83 -7.80 12.59
N ASP A 150 -8.07 -8.68 11.93
CA ASP A 150 -8.62 -9.88 11.26
C ASP A 150 -9.34 -10.80 12.27
N LEU A 151 -8.82 -10.94 13.50
CA LEU A 151 -9.48 -11.70 14.57
C LEU A 151 -10.79 -11.06 15.02
N SER A 152 -10.82 -9.74 15.19
CA SER A 152 -12.03 -8.99 15.56
C SER A 152 -13.10 -9.13 14.48
N ASP A 153 -12.72 -9.00 13.21
CA ASP A 153 -13.64 -9.16 12.07
C ASP A 153 -14.21 -10.59 12.02
N TYR A 154 -13.38 -11.60 12.27
CA TYR A 154 -13.84 -12.99 12.36
C TYR A 154 -14.86 -13.20 13.49
N GLN A 155 -14.62 -12.62 14.68
CA GLN A 155 -15.56 -12.71 15.81
C GLN A 155 -16.91 -12.06 15.48
N ILE A 156 -16.90 -10.89 14.84
CA ILE A 156 -18.11 -10.21 14.39
C ILE A 156 -18.87 -11.06 13.37
N GLN A 157 -18.14 -11.67 12.42
CA GLN A 157 -18.74 -12.54 11.42
C GLN A 157 -19.36 -13.79 12.05
N LEU A 158 -18.69 -14.39 13.04
CA LEU A 158 -19.22 -15.53 13.79
C LEU A 158 -20.52 -15.16 14.50
N GLN A 159 -20.53 -14.05 15.24
CA GLN A 159 -21.72 -13.57 15.96
C GLN A 159 -22.88 -13.27 15.00
N THR A 160 -22.59 -12.62 13.87
CA THR A 160 -23.59 -12.31 12.84
C THR A 160 -24.17 -13.59 12.23
N ASN A 161 -23.34 -14.60 11.98
CA ASN A 161 -23.81 -15.88 11.47
C ASN A 161 -24.66 -16.64 12.49
N GLN A 162 -24.31 -16.59 13.78
CA GLN A 162 -25.13 -17.16 14.85
C GLN A 162 -26.51 -16.49 14.91
N GLN A 163 -26.57 -15.15 14.87
CA GLN A 163 -27.83 -14.41 14.85
C GLN A 163 -28.69 -14.76 13.62
N LYS A 164 -28.08 -14.85 12.43
CA LYS A 164 -28.81 -15.28 11.23
C LYS A 164 -29.31 -16.72 11.33
N SER A 165 -28.56 -17.60 11.96
CA SER A 165 -28.96 -18.99 12.17
C SER A 165 -30.14 -19.10 13.13
N THR A 166 -30.15 -18.33 14.23
CA THR A 166 -31.28 -18.32 15.17
C THR A 166 -32.51 -17.70 14.52
N GLU A 167 -32.36 -16.59 13.80
CA GLU A 167 -33.46 -15.97 13.05
C GLU A 167 -34.07 -16.93 12.03
N LEU A 168 -33.24 -17.61 11.23
CA LEU A 168 -33.71 -18.64 10.28
C LEU A 168 -34.44 -19.78 11.00
N GLY A 169 -33.93 -20.22 12.15
CA GLY A 169 -34.58 -21.26 12.97
C GLY A 169 -35.97 -20.83 13.45
N THR A 170 -36.09 -19.62 13.98
CA THR A 170 -37.39 -19.08 14.43
C THR A 170 -38.37 -18.87 13.27
N ALA A 171 -37.89 -18.41 12.11
CA ALA A 171 -38.71 -18.25 10.92
C ALA A 171 -39.25 -19.60 10.44
N LYS A 172 -38.39 -20.63 10.36
CA LYS A 172 -38.81 -22.00 10.02
C LYS A 172 -39.85 -22.53 10.99
N LEU A 173 -39.62 -22.38 12.30
CA LEU A 173 -40.57 -22.82 13.31
C LEU A 173 -41.94 -22.15 13.11
N ARG A 174 -41.98 -20.83 12.94
CA ARG A 174 -43.23 -20.08 12.67
C ARG A 174 -43.95 -20.59 11.43
N THR A 175 -43.24 -20.84 10.33
CA THR A 175 -43.83 -21.37 9.10
C THR A 175 -44.40 -22.76 9.32
N THR A 176 -43.65 -23.67 9.95
CA THR A 176 -44.13 -25.03 10.22
C THR A 176 -45.36 -25.01 11.14
N THR A 177 -45.35 -24.20 12.19
CA THR A 177 -46.50 -24.07 13.10
C THR A 177 -47.72 -23.50 12.36
N ALA A 178 -47.54 -22.47 11.53
CA ALA A 178 -48.63 -21.91 10.73
C ALA A 178 -49.22 -22.93 9.74
N GLN A 179 -48.38 -23.77 9.13
CA GLN A 179 -48.84 -24.87 8.28
C GLN A 179 -49.64 -25.91 9.06
N SER A 180 -49.14 -26.35 10.22
CA SER A 180 -49.84 -27.30 11.10
C SER A 180 -51.22 -26.78 11.51
N ILE A 181 -51.29 -25.51 11.93
CA ILE A 181 -52.57 -24.87 12.31
C ILE A 181 -53.51 -24.82 11.12
N ALA A 182 -53.03 -24.48 9.93
CA ALA A 182 -53.87 -24.42 8.73
C ALA A 182 -54.42 -25.82 8.35
N GLU A 183 -53.60 -26.86 8.45
CA GLU A 183 -54.03 -28.25 8.21
C GLU A 183 -55.07 -28.72 9.21
N GLU A 184 -54.89 -28.43 10.51
CA GLU A 184 -55.85 -28.74 11.56
C GLU A 184 -57.16 -27.97 11.36
N THR A 185 -57.08 -26.68 11.07
CA THR A 185 -58.26 -25.83 10.81
C THR A 185 -59.04 -26.35 9.59
N ALA A 186 -58.35 -26.79 8.53
CA ALA A 186 -58.98 -27.38 7.36
C ALA A 186 -59.71 -28.70 7.69
N LYS A 187 -59.12 -29.54 8.55
CA LYS A 187 -59.78 -30.77 9.03
C LYS A 187 -61.02 -30.45 9.85
N GLU A 188 -60.92 -29.55 10.83
CA GLU A 188 -62.06 -29.11 11.64
C GLU A 188 -63.21 -28.56 10.79
N MET A 189 -62.89 -27.78 9.75
CA MET A 189 -63.89 -27.24 8.82
C MET A 189 -64.57 -28.33 7.99
N ASN A 190 -63.81 -29.32 7.51
CA ASN A 190 -64.37 -30.46 6.80
C ASN A 190 -65.25 -31.33 7.70
N GLU A 191 -64.87 -31.53 8.96
CA GLU A 191 -65.69 -32.25 9.95
C GLU A 191 -66.99 -31.51 10.24
N LYS A 192 -66.94 -30.19 10.44
CA LYS A 192 -68.15 -29.35 10.60
C LYS A 192 -69.06 -29.41 9.38
N LEU A 193 -68.48 -29.42 8.18
CA LEU A 193 -69.24 -29.56 6.93
C LEU A 193 -69.94 -30.93 6.88
N ALA A 194 -69.22 -32.01 7.19
CA ALA A 194 -69.78 -33.36 7.23
C ALA A 194 -70.92 -33.50 8.28
N GLN A 195 -70.76 -32.90 9.46
CA GLN A 195 -71.81 -32.86 10.49
C GLN A 195 -73.04 -32.08 10.01
N ALA A 196 -72.84 -30.92 9.37
CA ALA A 196 -73.91 -30.12 8.80
C ALA A 196 -74.68 -30.91 7.72
N GLN A 197 -73.98 -31.61 6.83
CA GLN A 197 -74.60 -32.48 5.81
C GLN A 197 -75.43 -33.60 6.45
N ALA A 198 -74.87 -34.33 7.42
CA ALA A 198 -75.58 -35.40 8.11
C ALA A 198 -76.85 -34.89 8.82
N SER A 199 -76.78 -33.71 9.46
CA SER A 199 -77.95 -33.09 10.09
C SER A 199 -79.02 -32.66 9.07
N ALA A 200 -78.61 -32.15 7.90
CA ALA A 200 -79.52 -31.76 6.83
C ALA A 200 -80.23 -32.99 6.23
N GLU A 201 -79.52 -34.10 6.02
CA GLU A 201 -80.10 -35.37 5.56
C GLU A 201 -81.09 -35.93 6.58
N LEU A 202 -80.75 -35.89 7.88
CA LEU A 202 -81.66 -36.32 8.94
C LEU A 202 -82.94 -35.47 8.97
N ALA A 203 -82.82 -34.15 8.83
CA ALA A 203 -83.96 -33.25 8.73
C ALA A 203 -84.82 -33.52 7.47
N ALA A 204 -84.19 -33.86 6.34
CA ALA A 204 -84.88 -34.26 5.13
C ALA A 204 -85.66 -35.57 5.32
N LEU A 205 -85.05 -36.59 5.93
CA LEU A 205 -85.71 -37.86 6.27
C LEU A 205 -86.88 -37.66 7.23
N GLN A 206 -86.71 -36.87 8.29
CA GLN A 206 -87.81 -36.55 9.21
C GLN A 206 -88.95 -35.80 8.50
N THR A 207 -88.62 -34.90 7.57
CA THR A 207 -89.62 -34.22 6.75
C THR A 207 -90.38 -35.21 5.87
N GLN A 208 -89.66 -36.14 5.25
CA GLN A 208 -90.25 -37.20 4.43
C GLN A 208 -91.17 -38.11 5.26
N GLU A 209 -90.75 -38.54 6.45
CA GLU A 209 -91.58 -39.34 7.36
C GLU A 209 -92.84 -38.58 7.84
N LYS A 210 -92.72 -37.28 8.09
CA LYS A 210 -93.89 -36.46 8.44
C LYS A 210 -94.85 -36.31 7.27
N GLN A 211 -94.33 -36.19 6.05
CA GLN A 211 -95.14 -36.14 4.84
C GLN A 211 -95.87 -37.46 4.57
N THR A 212 -95.21 -38.61 4.75
CA THR A 212 -95.87 -39.92 4.61
C THR A 212 -96.97 -40.11 5.64
N LYS A 213 -96.70 -39.80 6.93
CA LYS A 213 -97.72 -39.83 7.99
C LYS A 213 -98.91 -38.91 7.70
N LEU A 214 -98.65 -37.72 7.14
CA LEU A 214 -99.71 -36.78 6.75
C LEU A 214 -100.54 -37.34 5.58
N ALA A 215 -99.90 -37.97 4.60
CA ALA A 215 -100.59 -38.63 3.49
C ALA A 215 -101.49 -39.79 3.99
N GLU A 216 -100.99 -40.64 4.88
CA GLU A 216 -101.76 -41.72 5.52
C GLU A 216 -102.96 -41.17 6.31
N PHE A 217 -102.75 -40.11 7.11
CA PHE A 217 -103.83 -39.48 7.88
C PHE A 217 -104.93 -38.89 6.98
N LYS A 218 -104.57 -38.29 5.85
CA LYS A 218 -105.54 -37.82 4.84
C LYS A 218 -106.36 -38.94 4.23
N LEU A 219 -105.76 -40.11 4.01
CA LEU A 219 -106.42 -41.30 3.48
C LEU A 219 -107.42 -41.87 4.50
N LEU A 220 -107.14 -41.73 5.80
CA LEU A 220 -108.03 -42.12 6.89
C LEU A 220 -109.21 -41.15 7.09
N LEU A 221 -109.02 -39.86 6.77
CA LEU A 221 -110.04 -38.82 6.82
C LEU A 221 -110.94 -38.77 5.57
N THR A 222 -110.57 -39.44 4.49
CA THR A 222 -111.44 -39.53 3.32
C THR A 222 -112.51 -40.58 3.62
N PRO A 223 -113.80 -40.24 3.66
CA PRO A 223 -114.84 -41.21 3.95
C PRO A 223 -114.78 -42.32 2.90
N GLN A 224 -114.76 -43.57 3.34
CA GLN A 224 -115.11 -44.73 2.53
C GLN A 224 -116.51 -44.48 1.97
N VAL A 225 -116.58 -43.85 0.80
CA VAL A 225 -117.79 -43.84 -0.01
C VAL A 225 -117.90 -45.23 -0.59
N THR A 226 -118.60 -46.05 0.18
CA THR A 226 -119.22 -47.32 -0.19
C THR A 226 -119.69 -47.25 -1.65
N LYS A 227 -118.99 -47.94 -2.55
CA LYS A 227 -119.62 -48.38 -3.79
C LYS A 227 -120.23 -49.75 -3.52
N GLN A 228 -121.52 -49.79 -3.83
CA GLN A 228 -122.44 -50.93 -3.87
C GLN A 228 -121.84 -52.12 -4.60
#